data_AF-A0A840H881-F1
#
_entry.id   AF-A0A840H881-F1
#
_cell.length_a   1.000
_cell.length_b   1.000
_cell.length_c   1.000
_cell.angle_alpha   90.00
_cell.angle_beta   90.00
_cell.angle_gamma   90.00
#
_symmetry.space_group_name_H-M   'P 1'
#
loop_
_entity.id
_entity.type
_entity.pdbx_description
1 polymer ?
#
loop_
_entity_poly.entity_id
_entity_poly.type
_entity_poly.pdbx_seq_one_letter_code
_entity_poly.pdbx_strand_id
1 'polypeptide(L)'
;MSDAFDYFRAYAVRALCKARSMPQGKMKHLQLVAGRIYNLLKKEAAYAPNMQHLEDFRAAQKLERFLDREPGVAATARRRVTSPGSQDIGREAH
;
A
#
# COMPACT_ATOMS: atom_id res chain seq x y z
N MET A 1 16.29 17.98 11.80
CA MET A 1 16.59 16.68 11.16
C MET A 1 15.61 15.67 11.70
N SER A 2 14.85 14.97 10.85
CA SER A 2 13.97 13.88 11.29
C SER A 2 14.79 12.63 11.60
N ASP A 3 14.50 11.96 12.72
CA ASP A 3 15.26 10.79 13.20
C ASP A 3 14.80 9.50 12.48
N ALA A 4 15.57 8.41 12.59
CA ALA A 4 15.23 7.09 12.03
C ALA A 4 13.85 6.61 12.52
N PHE A 5 13.51 6.94 13.77
CA PHE A 5 12.19 6.72 14.36
C PHE A 5 11.06 7.32 13.50
N ASP A 6 11.19 8.58 13.09
CA ASP A 6 10.15 9.28 12.31
C ASP A 6 9.97 8.65 10.93
N TYR A 7 11.08 8.25 10.30
CA TYR A 7 11.06 7.55 9.02
C TYR A 7 10.36 6.19 9.11
N PHE A 8 10.71 5.36 10.10
CA PHE A 8 10.05 4.05 10.27
C PHE A 8 8.57 4.20 10.62
N ARG A 9 8.23 5.20 11.44
CA ARG A 9 6.84 5.51 11.77
C ARG A 9 6.04 5.86 10.52
N ALA A 10 6.56 6.72 9.64
CA ALA A 10 5.87 7.10 8.41
C ALA A 10 5.63 5.90 7.48
N TYR A 11 6.62 5.03 7.32
CA TYR A 11 6.51 3.82 6.49
C TYR A 11 5.55 2.77 7.07
N ALA A 12 5.55 2.58 8.40
CA ALA A 12 4.59 1.70 9.07
C ALA A 12 3.15 2.16 8.83
N VAL A 13 2.89 3.46 9.01
CA VAL A 13 1.57 4.04 8.76
C VAL A 13 1.16 3.85 7.30
N ARG A 14 2.04 4.18 6.35
CA ARG A 14 1.74 4.04 4.92
C ARG A 14 1.41 2.59 4.54
N ALA A 15 2.24 1.64 4.97
CA ALA A 15 2.05 0.23 4.64
C ALA A 15 0.75 -0.33 5.24
N LEU A 16 0.42 0.02 6.49
CA LEU A 16 -0.81 -0.43 7.13
C LEU A 16 -2.06 0.22 6.51
N CYS A 17 -2.03 1.51 6.20
CA CYS A 17 -3.11 2.18 5.49
C CYS A 17 -3.35 1.53 4.12
N LYS A 18 -2.27 1.24 3.38
CA LYS A 18 -2.33 0.55 2.09
C LYS A 18 -2.90 -0.87 2.22
N ALA A 19 -2.51 -1.62 3.24
CA ALA A 19 -3.06 -2.96 3.49
C ALA A 19 -4.57 -2.94 3.82
N ARG A 20 -5.05 -1.88 4.48
CA ARG A 20 -6.48 -1.72 4.79
C ARG A 20 -7.33 -1.48 3.55
N SER A 21 -6.79 -0.77 2.55
CA SER A 21 -7.46 -0.58 1.26
C SER A 21 -7.39 -1.79 0.32
N MET A 22 -6.60 -2.82 0.65
CA MET A 22 -6.50 -4.04 -0.17
C MET A 22 -7.60 -5.07 0.16
N PRO A 23 -8.13 -5.79 -0.86
CA PRO A 23 -9.00 -6.94 -0.65
C PRO A 23 -8.24 -8.07 0.07
N GLN A 24 -8.97 -8.99 0.72
CA GLN A 24 -8.34 -10.13 1.39
C GLN A 24 -7.56 -10.99 0.39
N GLY A 25 -6.34 -11.39 0.74
CA GLY A 25 -5.48 -12.19 -0.12
C GLY A 25 -3.99 -12.11 0.26
N LYS A 26 -3.17 -12.81 -0.52
CA LYS A 26 -1.71 -12.91 -0.28
C LYS A 26 -1.01 -11.55 -0.29
N MET A 27 -1.38 -10.66 -1.21
CA MET A 27 -0.80 -9.30 -1.29
C MET A 27 -1.08 -8.47 -0.05
N LYS A 28 -2.32 -8.53 0.46
CA LYS A 28 -2.70 -7.87 1.73
C LYS A 28 -1.88 -8.41 2.90
N HIS A 29 -1.71 -9.73 2.97
CA HIS A 29 -0.89 -10.35 4.01
C HIS A 29 0.56 -9.86 3.95
N LEU A 30 1.17 -9.83 2.77
CA LEU A 30 2.54 -9.32 2.60
C LEU A 30 2.66 -7.83 2.98
N GLN A 31 1.68 -7.00 2.62
CA GLN A 31 1.65 -5.59 3.01
C GLN A 31 1.51 -5.42 4.54
N LEU A 32 0.72 -6.27 5.21
CA LEU A 32 0.61 -6.30 6.68
C LEU A 32 1.92 -6.72 7.34
N VAL A 33 2.62 -7.71 6.77
CA VAL A 33 3.94 -8.14 7.24
C VAL A 33 4.95 -7.00 7.12
N ALA A 34 5.00 -6.30 5.97
CA ALA A 34 5.85 -5.12 5.80
C ALA A 34 5.53 -4.03 6.83
N GLY A 35 4.25 -3.72 7.06
CA GLY A 35 3.82 -2.76 8.08
C GLY A 35 4.23 -3.16 9.52
N ARG A 36 4.20 -4.46 9.83
CA ARG A 36 4.68 -4.98 11.13
C ARG A 36 6.20 -4.84 11.28
N ILE A 37 6.97 -5.13 10.23
CA ILE A 37 8.43 -4.96 10.24
C ILE A 37 8.79 -3.50 10.51
N TYR A 38 8.18 -2.55 9.80
CA TYR A 38 8.41 -1.12 10.07
C TYR A 38 8.03 -0.71 11.49
N ASN A 39 6.97 -1.30 12.07
CA ASN A 39 6.59 -1.03 13.46
C ASN A 39 7.59 -1.59 14.48
N LEU A 40 8.24 -2.71 14.19
CA LEU A 40 9.32 -3.27 15.02
C LEU A 40 10.56 -2.37 14.96
N LEU A 41 10.97 -2.00 13.75
CA LEU A 41 12.08 -1.07 13.52
C LEU A 41 11.87 0.27 14.22
N LYS A 42 10.63 0.79 14.20
CA LYS A 42 10.25 1.99 14.95
C LYS A 42 10.44 1.82 16.45
N LYS A 43 10.05 0.67 17.01
CA LYS A 43 10.20 0.41 18.46
C LYS A 43 11.68 0.35 18.83
N GLU A 44 12.49 -0.36 18.07
CA GLU A 44 13.93 -0.48 18.35
C GLU A 44 14.66 0.85 18.21
N ALA A 45 14.33 1.64 17.18
CA ALA A 45 14.87 2.99 17.00
C ALA A 45 14.46 3.98 18.12
N ALA A 46 13.41 3.68 18.89
CA ALA A 46 13.04 4.48 20.05
C ALA A 46 13.93 4.21 21.27
N TYR A 47 14.62 3.07 21.31
CA TYR A 47 15.41 2.62 22.47
C TYR A 47 16.93 2.66 22.23
N ALA A 48 17.41 2.59 20.98
CA ALA A 48 18.85 2.69 20.68
C ALA A 48 19.14 3.35 19.31
N PRO A 49 20.28 4.05 19.14
CA PRO A 49 20.68 4.63 17.85
C PRO A 49 20.92 3.51 16.82
N ASN A 50 19.97 3.39 15.89
CA ASN A 50 19.63 2.13 15.21
C ASN A 50 20.45 1.90 13.92
N MET A 51 21.78 1.78 14.00
CA MET A 51 22.60 1.54 12.80
C MET A 51 22.57 0.08 12.29
N GLN A 52 22.13 -0.88 13.10
CA GLN A 52 22.17 -2.32 12.76
C GLN A 52 20.98 -2.84 11.95
N HIS A 53 19.87 -2.09 11.84
CA HIS A 53 18.62 -2.59 11.22
C HIS A 53 18.34 -2.01 9.83
N LEU A 54 19.35 -1.39 9.21
CA LEU A 54 19.28 -0.89 7.84
C LEU A 54 18.98 -2.01 6.83
N GLU A 55 19.48 -3.22 7.07
CA GLU A 55 19.26 -4.36 6.18
C GLU A 55 17.83 -4.89 6.23
N ASP A 56 17.22 -4.96 7.42
CA ASP A 56 15.80 -5.30 7.58
C ASP A 56 14.90 -4.26 6.92
N PHE A 57 15.27 -2.98 7.03
CA PHE A 57 14.60 -1.89 6.32
C PHE A 57 14.72 -2.05 4.80
N ARG A 58 15.91 -2.34 4.27
CA ARG A 58 16.12 -2.59 2.83
C ARG A 58 15.32 -3.80 2.35
N ALA A 59 15.25 -4.86 3.14
CA ALA A 59 14.45 -6.05 2.82
C ALA A 59 12.95 -5.72 2.76
N ALA A 60 12.42 -5.00 3.75
CA ALA A 60 11.03 -4.55 3.78
C ALA A 60 10.70 -3.60 2.61
N GLN A 61 11.61 -2.67 2.30
CA GLN A 61 11.46 -1.74 1.19
C GLN A 61 11.49 -2.46 -0.17
N LYS A 62 12.36 -3.47 -0.33
CA LYS A 62 12.40 -4.30 -1.54
C LYS A 62 11.10 -5.08 -1.74
N LEU A 63 10.54 -5.62 -0.66
CA LEU A 63 9.22 -6.27 -0.68
C LEU A 63 8.12 -5.29 -1.08
N GLU A 64 8.10 -4.08 -0.50
CA GLU A 64 7.10 -3.06 -0.85
C GLU A 64 7.19 -2.66 -2.33
N ARG A 65 8.41 -2.46 -2.86
CA ARG A 65 8.63 -2.16 -4.29
C ARG A 65 8.18 -3.29 -5.22
N PHE A 66 8.30 -4.55 -4.78
CA PHE A 66 7.78 -5.69 -5.55
C PHE A 66 6.25 -5.68 -5.58
N LEU A 67 5.60 -5.43 -4.43
CA LEU A 67 4.14 -5.28 -4.35
C LEU A 67 3.63 -4.09 -5.18
N ASP A 68 4.42 -3.03 -5.29
CA ASP A 68 4.14 -1.84 -6.10
C ASP A 68 4.35 -2.03 -7.60
N ARG A 69 5.11 -3.05 -8.00
CA ARG A 69 5.33 -3.41 -9.41
C ARG A 69 4.30 -4.42 -9.93
N GLU A 70 3.72 -5.22 -9.04
CA GLU A 70 2.62 -6.16 -9.32
C GLU A 70 1.15 -5.61 -9.25
N PRO A 71 0.82 -4.30 -9.14
CA PRO A 71 -0.56 -3.84 -9.18
C PRO A 71 -1.11 -3.74 -10.61
N GLY A 72 -0.32 -4.10 -11.63
CA GLY A 72 -0.55 -3.79 -13.04
C GLY A 72 -1.62 -4.60 -13.78
N VAL A 73 -2.21 -5.67 -13.22
CA VAL A 73 -3.20 -6.48 -13.95
C VAL A 73 -4.59 -6.52 -13.30
N ALA A 74 -4.71 -6.30 -11.98
CA ALA A 74 -5.99 -6.48 -11.29
C ALA A 74 -6.74 -5.18 -10.95
N ALA A 75 -6.06 -4.04 -10.82
CA ALA A 75 -6.71 -2.79 -10.40
C ALA A 75 -7.38 -2.04 -11.57
N THR A 76 -6.88 -2.16 -12.79
CA THR A 76 -7.40 -1.45 -13.97
C THR A 76 -8.57 -2.18 -14.65
N ALA A 77 -8.74 -3.49 -14.40
CA ALA A 77 -9.81 -4.29 -15.00
C ALA A 77 -11.19 -4.12 -14.33
N ARG A 78 -11.26 -3.56 -13.10
CA ARG A 78 -12.53 -3.40 -12.37
C ARG A 78 -13.21 -2.04 -12.53
N ARG A 79 -12.68 -1.14 -13.35
CA ARG A 79 -13.36 0.10 -13.75
C ARG A 79 -14.07 -0.01 -15.11
N ARG A 80 -14.32 -1.23 -15.58
CA ARG A 80 -15.11 -1.52 -16.79
C ARG A 80 -16.33 -2.37 -16.44
N VAL A 81 -17.19 -1.82 -15.58
CA VAL A 81 -18.61 -2.18 -15.50
C VAL A 81 -19.33 -1.00 -16.16
N THR A 82 -19.42 -0.99 -17.48
CA THR A 82 -20.67 -1.34 -18.20
C THR A 82 -21.88 -0.65 -17.58
N SER A 83 -22.09 0.63 -17.88
CA SER A 83 -23.46 1.14 -17.98
C SER A 83 -24.08 0.49 -19.23
N PRO A 84 -25.13 -0.33 -19.10
CA PRO A 84 -25.94 -0.68 -20.26
C PRO A 84 -26.76 0.54 -20.64
N GLY A 85 -26.67 0.94 -21.91
CA GLY A 85 -27.62 1.90 -22.47
C GLY A 85 -29.02 1.29 -22.53
N SER A 86 -30.04 2.15 -22.40
CA SER A 86 -31.09 2.32 -23.41
C SER A 86 -32.24 3.18 -22.89
N GLN A 87 -32.86 3.87 -23.86
CA GLN A 87 -34.16 4.57 -23.90
C GLN A 87 -33.96 6.09 -24.01
N ASP A 88 -33.75 6.63 -25.22
CA ASP A 88 -34.74 6.82 -26.30
C ASP A 88 -36.03 7.49 -25.80
N ILE A 89 -36.09 8.81 -25.92
CA ILE A 89 -37.36 9.51 -26.05
C ILE A 89 -37.15 10.80 -26.86
N GLY A 90 -37.80 10.83 -28.03
CA GLY A 90 -38.57 12.00 -28.44
C GLY A 90 -37.87 13.08 -29.25
N ARG A 91 -37.93 12.94 -30.57
CA ARG A 91 -38.25 14.06 -31.47
C ARG A 91 -39.34 14.93 -30.84
N GLU A 92 -39.19 16.25 -30.88
CA GLU A 92 -40.08 17.13 -31.64
C GLU A 92 -39.54 18.57 -31.69
N ALA A 93 -39.56 19.09 -32.91
CA ALA A 93 -39.33 20.48 -33.24
C ALA A 93 -40.67 21.22 -33.16
N HIS A 94 -40.69 22.41 -32.58
CA HIS A 94 -41.47 23.54 -33.07
C HIS A 94 -41.02 24.85 -32.41
#